data_AF-A0AA38C1K5-F1
#
_entry.id   AF-A0AA38C1K5-F1
#
_cell.length_a   1.000
_cell.length_b   1.000
_cell.length_c   1.000
_cell.angle_alpha   90.00
_cell.angle_beta   90.00
_cell.angle_gamma   90.00
#
_symmetry.space_group_name_H-M   'P 1'
#
loop_
_entity.id
_entity.type
_entity.pdbx_description
1 polymer ?
#
loop_
_entity_poly.entity_id
_entity_poly.type
_entity_poly.pdbx_seq_one_letter_code
_entity_poly.pdbx_strand_id
1 'polypeptide(L)' 'MANFMMHFGDIPPIYWAEAVNCANYIQNHTPHRALEHLTLEEDWSNTKPDVSFFR' A
#
# COMPACT_ATOMS: atom_id res chain seq x y z
N MET A 1 -4.00 7.59 3.39
CA MET A 1 -4.38 6.16 3.45
C MET A 1 -4.37 5.65 4.88
N ALA A 2 -3.24 5.66 5.59
CA ALA A 2 -3.13 5.16 6.99
C ALA A 2 -4.15 5.80 7.95
N ASN A 3 -4.33 7.12 7.92
CA ASN A 3 -5.28 7.80 8.81
C ASN A 3 -6.74 7.32 8.61
N PHE A 4 -7.13 7.09 7.34
CA PHE A 4 -8.44 6.55 7.02
C PHE A 4 -8.58 5.10 7.54
N MET A 5 -7.55 4.28 7.34
CA MET A 5 -7.51 2.90 7.81
C MET A 5 -7.65 2.81 9.34
N MET A 6 -7.05 3.74 10.09
CA MET A 6 -7.22 3.81 11.55
C MET A 6 -8.63 4.22 11.97
N HIS A 7 -9.17 5.30 11.38
CA HIS A 7 -10.46 5.84 11.80
C HIS A 7 -11.66 5.02 11.33
N PHE A 8 -11.63 4.48 10.12
CA PHE A 8 -12.73 3.70 9.55
C PHE A 8 -12.61 2.20 9.83
N GLY A 9 -11.39 1.71 10.07
CA GLY A 9 -11.14 0.32 10.44
C GLY A 9 -11.27 0.04 11.94
N ASP A 10 -11.61 1.05 12.75
CA ASP A 10 -11.67 0.97 14.21
C ASP A 10 -10.39 0.35 14.82
N ILE A 11 -9.24 0.74 14.26
CA ILE A 11 -7.94 0.19 14.66
C ILE A 11 -7.47 0.99 15.89
N PRO A 12 -7.16 0.33 17.01
CA PRO A 12 -6.62 1.01 18.18
C PRO A 12 -5.34 1.79 17.86
N PRO A 13 -5.13 2.99 18.44
CA PRO A 13 -3.97 3.83 18.14
C PRO A 13 -2.62 3.17 18.39
N ILE A 14 -2.55 2.10 19.19
CA ILE A 14 -1.31 1.33 19.43
C ILE A 14 -0.76 0.70 18.15
N TYR A 15 -1.62 0.41 17.16
CA TYR A 15 -1.25 -0.21 15.89
C TYR A 15 -1.00 0.82 14.77
N TRP A 16 -0.71 2.07 15.13
CA TRP A 16 -0.48 3.13 14.14
C TRP A 16 0.69 2.80 13.20
N ALA A 17 1.73 2.13 13.70
CA ALA A 17 2.90 1.77 12.92
C ALA A 17 2.56 0.70 11.87
N GLU A 18 1.77 -0.31 12.25
CA GLU A 18 1.26 -1.35 11.35
C GLU A 18 0.31 -0.77 10.31
N ALA A 19 -0.58 0.14 10.70
CA ALA A 19 -1.46 0.83 9.76
C ALA A 19 -0.67 1.65 8.72
N VAL A 20 0.39 2.33 9.14
CA VAL A 20 1.31 3.05 8.23
C VAL A 20 2.05 2.07 7.33
N ASN A 21 2.56 0.97 7.87
CA ASN A 21 3.29 -0.03 7.08
C ASN A 21 2.38 -0.68 6.03
N CYS A 22 1.16 -1.09 6.41
CA CYS A 22 0.16 -1.61 5.47
C CYS A 22 -0.22 -0.58 4.40
N ALA A 23 -0.40 0.69 4.78
CA ALA A 23 -0.71 1.74 3.81
C ALA A 23 0.41 1.91 2.79
N ASN A 24 1.66 1.97 3.23
CA ASN A 24 2.81 2.06 2.34
C ASN A 24 2.93 0.83 1.44
N TYR A 25 2.72 -0.37 2.01
CA TYR A 25 2.72 -1.61 1.25
C TYR A 25 1.67 -1.58 0.14
N ILE A 26 0.42 -1.24 0.45
CA ILE A 26 -0.62 -1.16 -0.58
C ILE A 26 -0.27 -0.10 -1.63
N GLN A 27 0.23 1.07 -1.23
CA GLN A 27 0.65 2.11 -2.19
C GLN A 27 1.78 1.62 -3.10
N ASN A 28 2.80 0.94 -2.57
CA ASN A 28 3.92 0.50 -3.38
C ASN A 28 3.54 -0.56 -4.42
N HIS A 29 2.51 -1.37 -4.12
CA HIS A 29 2.02 -2.45 -4.96
C HIS A 29 0.78 -2.07 -5.81
N THR A 30 0.26 -0.85 -5.68
CA THR A 30 -0.88 -0.38 -6.46
C THR A 30 -0.40 0.39 -7.69
N PRO A 31 -0.97 0.17 -8.88
CA PRO A 31 -0.59 0.90 -10.08
C PRO A 31 -0.93 2.39 -9.95
N HIS A 32 0.05 3.25 -10.26
CA HIS A 32 -0.08 4.70 -10.15
C HIS A 32 -0.21 5.34 -11.52
N ARG A 33 -1.16 6.28 -11.66
CA ARG A 33 -1.36 7.04 -12.91
C ARG A 33 -0.12 7.84 -13.33
N ALA A 34 0.65 8.34 -12.36
CA ALA A 34 1.87 9.11 -12.61
C ALA A 34 3.00 8.26 -13.21
N LEU A 35 2.92 6.93 -13.06
CA LEU A 35 3.91 5.96 -13.54
C LEU A 35 3.36 5.12 -14.70
N GLU A 36 2.48 5.69 -15.51
CA GLU A 36 1.88 4.97 -16.66
C GLU A 36 1.21 3.64 -16.27
N HIS A 37 0.57 3.59 -15.09
CA HIS A 37 -0.04 2.39 -14.52
C HIS A 37 0.94 1.30 -14.04
N LEU A 38 2.21 1.64 -13.85
CA LEU A 38 3.16 0.81 -13.11
C LEU A 38 3.02 1.03 -11.60
N THR A 39 3.42 0.02 -10.83
CA THR A 39 3.58 0.11 -9.38
C THR A 39 4.94 0.75 -9.03
N LEU A 40 5.04 1.36 -7.84
CA LEU A 40 6.31 1.96 -7.39
C LEU A 40 7.39 0.89 -7.19
N GLU A 41 6.98 -0.31 -6.75
CA GLU A 41 7.91 -1.43 -6.60
C GLU A 41 8.40 -1.98 -7.95
N GLU A 42 7.54 -2.04 -8.98
CA GLU A 42 7.96 -2.39 -10.34
C GLU A 42 9.02 -1.43 -10.85
N ASP A 43 8.79 -0.12 -10.71
CA ASP A 43 9.71 0.92 -11.17
C ASP A 43 11.05 0.86 -10.42
N TRP A 44 11.01 0.64 -9.10
CA TRP A 44 12.21 0.58 -8.28
C TRP A 44 13.02 -0.72 -8.45
N SER A 45 12.35 -1.87 -8.42
CA SER A 45 12.99 -3.19 -8.39
C SER A 45 13.16 -3.81 -9.78
N ASN A 46 12.60 -3.20 -10.83
CA ASN A 46 12.46 -3.77 -12.17
C ASN A 46 11.79 -5.17 -12.19
N THR A 47 11.09 -5.53 -11.12
CA THR A 47 10.43 -6.82 -10.94
C THR A 47 8.95 -6.58 -10.64
N LYS A 48 8.07 -7.32 -11.33
CA LYS A 48 6.63 -7.25 -11.09
C LYS A 48 6.27 -7.95 -9.78
N PRO A 49 5.70 -7.25 -8.79
CA PRO A 49 5.29 -7.89 -7.56
C PRO A 49 4.07 -8.77 -7.81
N ASP A 50 4.04 -9.89 -7.10
CA ASP A 50 2.81 -10.67 -7.00
C ASP A 50 1.81 -9.91 -6.13
N VAL A 51 0.62 -9.67 -6.68
CA VAL A 51 -0.50 -8.97 -6.01
C VAL A 51 -1.76 -9.84 -6.01
N SER A 52 -1.59 -11.15 -6.24
CA SER A 52 -2.69 -12.12 -6.38
C SER A 52 -3.56 -12.24 -5.13
N PHE A 53 -3.00 -11.90 -3.96
CA PHE A 53 -3.66 -11.96 -2.66
C PHE A 53 -4.61 -10.77 -2.37
N PHE A 54 -4.60 -9.71 -3.18
CA PHE A 54 -5.51 -8.56 -3.03
C PHE A 54 -6.92 -8.79 -3.63
N ARG A 55 -7.22 -10.01 -4.09
CA ARG A 55 -8.49 -10.37 -4.75
C ARG A 55 -9.68 -10.46 -3.79
#